data_AF-A0A369XLI7-F1
#
_entry.id   AF-A0A369XLI7-F1
#
_cell.length_a   1.000
_cell.length_b   1.000
_cell.length_c   1.000
_cell.angle_alpha   90.00
_cell.angle_beta   90.00
_cell.angle_gamma   90.00
#
_symmetry.space_group_name_H-M   'P 1'
#
loop_
_entity.id
_entity.type
_entity.pdbx_description
1 polymer ?
#
loop_
_entity_poly.entity_id
_entity_poly.type
_entity_poly.pdbx_seq_one_letter_code
_entity_poly.pdbx_strand_id
1 'polypeptide(L)'
;YQAAQSGANRGKVLVLENGMKFHEVGVTNRDAQFLELRKFQITDIARLFRVPPHMIADLDRATFSNIEQQSLEFVMHTMTPWAERWEASIESELLLDGDDLEVEFDFANLMRGDAASRSSYYQSGIQNGWLTRNEARIAENLNPLDGLDEPLRPLNMVEEGSAEDLEGDAGQDQRPAQDVTGPQDDEDAQTE
;
A
#
# COMPACT_ATOMS: atom_id res chain seq x y z
N TYR A 1 -57.82 4.70 16.69
CA TYR A 1 -56.82 5.75 16.38
C TYR A 1 -55.62 5.22 15.61
N GLN A 2 -54.85 4.25 16.14
CA GLN A 2 -53.67 3.70 15.45
C GLN A 2 -53.98 3.01 14.09
N ALA A 3 -55.18 2.45 13.93
CA ALA A 3 -55.65 1.80 12.70
C ALA A 3 -55.97 2.78 11.54
N ALA A 4 -56.24 4.06 11.83
CA ALA A 4 -56.57 5.06 10.80
C ALA A 4 -55.34 5.63 10.09
N GLN A 5 -54.15 5.46 10.68
CA GLN A 5 -52.86 6.01 10.22
C GLN A 5 -51.85 4.89 9.85
N SER A 6 -52.23 3.63 10.02
CA SER A 6 -51.40 2.46 9.72
C SER A 6 -51.76 1.86 8.35
N GLY A 7 -50.77 1.30 7.65
CA GLY A 7 -50.96 0.58 6.38
C GLY A 7 -51.44 1.46 5.21
N ALA A 8 -52.50 1.02 4.53
CA ALA A 8 -53.03 1.62 3.29
C ALA A 8 -53.70 3.01 3.45
N ASN A 9 -53.73 3.55 4.67
CA ASN A 9 -54.31 4.86 4.98
C ASN A 9 -53.25 5.94 5.29
N ARG A 10 -51.96 5.65 5.11
CA ARG A 10 -50.89 6.67 5.17
C ARG A 10 -51.09 7.72 4.07
N GLY A 11 -51.10 9.00 4.45
CA GLY A 11 -51.22 10.14 3.54
C GLY A 11 -52.65 10.62 3.24
N LYS A 12 -53.69 10.00 3.81
CA LYS A 12 -55.08 10.47 3.65
C LYS A 12 -55.40 11.58 4.64
N VAL A 13 -56.22 12.56 4.22
CA VAL A 13 -56.68 13.67 5.06
C VAL A 13 -57.52 13.14 6.21
N LEU A 14 -57.06 13.35 7.45
CA LEU A 14 -57.77 12.96 8.66
C LEU A 14 -58.73 14.09 9.07
N VAL A 15 -60.04 13.85 8.97
CA VAL A 15 -61.06 14.79 9.44
C VAL A 15 -61.27 14.57 10.94
N LEU A 16 -61.06 15.60 11.75
CA LEU A 16 -61.20 15.58 13.21
C LEU A 16 -62.36 16.50 13.61
N GLU A 17 -63.35 15.98 14.34
CA GLU A 17 -64.50 16.75 14.86
C GLU A 17 -64.20 17.40 16.23
N ASN A 18 -64.89 18.52 16.51
CA ASN A 18 -64.99 19.27 17.78
C ASN A 18 -63.77 19.19 18.73
N GLY A 19 -62.76 20.02 18.47
CA GLY A 19 -61.71 20.34 19.44
C GLY A 19 -60.57 19.32 19.56
N MET A 20 -60.58 18.25 18.78
CA MET A 20 -59.46 17.31 18.73
C MET A 20 -58.24 17.91 18.01
N LYS A 21 -57.11 17.99 18.72
CA LYS A 21 -55.82 18.41 18.16
C LYS A 21 -55.04 17.21 17.65
N PHE A 22 -54.57 17.32 16.41
CA PHE A 22 -53.64 16.35 15.82
C PHE A 22 -52.26 16.51 16.44
N HIS A 23 -51.72 15.44 17.02
CA HIS A 23 -50.33 15.35 17.42
C HIS A 23 -49.64 14.34 16.50
N GLU A 24 -48.83 14.85 15.57
CA GLU A 24 -47.98 14.00 14.74
C GLU A 24 -46.96 13.31 15.65
N VAL A 25 -47.00 11.99 15.71
CA VAL A 25 -45.97 11.20 16.40
C VAL A 25 -44.79 11.04 15.44
N GLY A 26 -44.09 12.15 15.19
CA GLY A 26 -42.78 12.10 14.56
C GLY A 26 -41.76 11.43 15.48
N VAL A 27 -40.61 11.03 14.94
CA VAL A 27 -39.45 10.65 15.78
C VAL A 27 -39.22 11.78 16.75
N THR A 28 -39.34 11.51 18.05
CA THR A 28 -39.17 12.58 19.04
C THR A 28 -37.71 13.04 19.02
N ASN A 29 -37.44 14.32 19.26
CA ASN A 29 -36.05 14.81 19.35
C ASN A 29 -35.20 13.99 20.35
N ARG A 30 -35.86 13.39 21.35
CA ARG A 30 -35.23 12.49 22.33
C ARG A 30 -34.76 11.17 21.69
N ASP A 31 -35.56 10.60 20.80
CA ASP A 31 -35.21 9.34 20.11
C ASP A 31 -34.09 9.58 19.08
N ALA A 32 -34.08 10.74 18.41
CA ALA A 32 -32.98 11.15 17.54
C ALA A 32 -31.65 11.31 18.31
N GLN A 33 -31.68 11.97 19.47
CA GLN A 33 -30.49 12.10 20.34
C GLN A 33 -30.00 10.77 20.90
N PHE A 34 -30.91 9.84 21.21
CA PHE A 34 -30.54 8.50 21.66
C PHE A 34 -29.80 7.72 20.55
N LEU A 35 -30.23 7.87 19.31
CA LEU A 35 -29.60 7.22 18.16
C LEU A 35 -28.19 7.78 17.90
N GLU A 36 -28.00 9.10 18.04
CA GLU A 36 -26.67 9.71 18.00
C GLU A 36 -25.75 9.21 19.13
N LEU A 37 -26.27 9.07 20.36
CA LEU A 37 -25.48 8.54 21.47
C LEU A 37 -25.00 7.11 21.19
N ARG A 38 -25.85 6.26 20.57
CA ARG A 38 -25.47 4.90 20.18
C ARG A 38 -24.39 4.87 19.10
N LYS A 39 -24.46 5.77 18.12
CA LYS A 39 -23.39 5.92 17.12
C LYS A 39 -22.08 6.35 17.78
N PHE A 40 -22.13 7.34 18.67
CA PHE A 40 -20.94 7.83 19.37
C PHE A 40 -20.27 6.75 20.23
N GLN A 41 -21.05 5.88 20.88
CA GLN A 41 -20.53 4.74 21.66
C GLN A 41 -19.68 3.79 20.82
N ILE A 42 -20.06 3.53 19.58
CA ILE A 42 -19.30 2.66 18.67
C ILE A 42 -17.90 3.25 18.45
N THR A 43 -17.82 4.55 18.12
CA THR A 43 -16.56 5.25 17.93
C THR A 43 -15.73 5.30 19.22
N ASP A 44 -16.37 5.47 20.38
CA ASP A 44 -15.68 5.55 21.67
C ASP A 44 -15.01 4.23 22.06
N ILE A 45 -15.70 3.10 21.83
CA ILE A 45 -15.12 1.76 22.00
C ILE A 45 -13.96 1.55 21.01
N ALA A 46 -14.12 1.95 19.75
CA ALA A 46 -13.08 1.80 18.74
C ALA A 46 -11.78 2.54 19.13
N ARG A 47 -11.91 3.75 19.69
CA ARG A 47 -10.78 4.54 20.21
C ARG A 47 -10.02 3.84 21.32
N LEU A 48 -10.70 3.13 22.22
CA LEU A 48 -10.05 2.38 23.30
C LEU A 48 -9.08 1.33 22.75
N PHE A 49 -9.46 0.67 21.65
CA PHE A 49 -8.66 -0.35 20.98
C PHE A 49 -7.77 0.19 19.86
N ARG A 50 -7.76 1.51 19.65
CA ARG A 50 -7.05 2.20 18.55
C ARG A 50 -7.47 1.74 17.15
N VAL A 51 -8.67 1.15 17.02
CA VAL A 51 -9.21 0.67 15.75
C VAL A 51 -9.89 1.84 15.02
N PRO A 52 -9.50 2.14 13.76
CA PRO A 52 -10.18 3.18 12.98
C PRO A 52 -11.65 2.85 12.68
N PRO A 53 -12.55 3.84 12.60
CA PRO A 53 -13.98 3.63 12.37
C PRO A 53 -14.31 2.88 11.07
N HIS A 54 -13.54 3.07 10.00
CA HIS A 54 -13.79 2.40 8.72
C HIS A 54 -13.61 0.87 8.80
N MET A 55 -12.77 0.37 9.71
CA MET A 55 -12.56 -1.06 9.94
C MET A 55 -13.77 -1.75 10.60
N ILE A 56 -14.63 -0.98 11.27
CA ILE A 56 -15.87 -1.46 11.90
C ILE A 56 -17.13 -1.06 11.12
N ALA A 57 -16.95 -0.73 9.83
CA ALA A 57 -18.00 -0.29 8.91
C ALA A 57 -18.72 1.01 9.31
N ASP A 58 -18.11 1.83 10.16
CA ASP A 58 -18.57 3.19 10.44
C ASP A 58 -17.93 4.18 9.45
N LEU A 59 -18.66 4.47 8.36
CA LEU A 59 -18.20 5.29 7.25
C LEU A 59 -18.80 6.71 7.25
N ASP A 60 -19.45 7.15 8.34
CA ASP A 60 -20.18 8.43 8.40
C ASP A 60 -19.29 9.66 8.08
N ARG A 61 -17.96 9.52 8.22
CA ARG A 61 -16.96 10.57 7.94
C ARG A 61 -15.79 10.12 7.03
N ALA A 62 -15.86 8.91 6.46
CA ALA A 62 -14.76 8.34 5.70
C ALA A 62 -14.88 8.67 4.21
N THR A 63 -13.84 9.27 3.63
CA THR A 63 -13.65 9.37 2.17
C THR A 63 -12.63 8.31 1.72
N PHE A 64 -12.70 7.83 0.48
CA PHE A 64 -11.80 6.79 -0.03
C PHE A 64 -10.31 7.12 0.17
N SER A 65 -9.90 8.37 -0.11
CA SER A 65 -8.52 8.82 0.09
C SER A 65 -8.10 8.83 1.57
N ASN A 66 -9.02 9.08 2.50
CA ASN A 66 -8.75 9.01 3.93
C ASN A 66 -8.70 7.55 4.44
N ILE A 67 -9.37 6.62 3.76
CA ILE A 67 -9.40 5.20 4.17
C ILE A 67 -8.02 4.54 3.99
N GLU A 68 -7.30 4.85 2.91
CA GLU A 68 -5.96 4.30 2.67
C GLU A 68 -4.97 4.75 3.76
N GLN A 69 -4.95 6.06 4.06
CA GLN A 69 -4.12 6.60 5.14
C GLN A 69 -4.49 6.03 6.51
N GLN A 70 -5.79 5.98 6.85
CA GLN A 70 -6.25 5.37 8.10
C GLN A 70 -5.97 3.86 8.18
N SER A 71 -5.92 3.16 7.05
CA SER A 71 -5.54 1.74 7.02
C SER A 71 -4.05 1.57 7.33
N LEU A 72 -3.20 2.48 6.88
CA LEU A 72 -1.78 2.50 7.20
C LEU A 72 -1.57 2.85 8.69
N GLU A 73 -2.27 3.85 9.22
CA GLU A 73 -2.26 4.20 10.64
C GLU A 73 -2.68 3.02 11.54
N PHE A 74 -3.65 2.21 11.11
CA PHE A 74 -4.06 1.01 11.84
C PHE A 74 -2.92 0.02 12.02
N VAL A 75 -2.16 -0.25 10.95
CA VAL A 75 -1.00 -1.15 11.02
C VAL A 75 0.02 -0.60 12.00
N MET A 76 0.44 0.65 11.81
CA MET A 76 1.50 1.28 12.60
C MET A 76 1.17 1.41 14.09
N HIS A 77 -0.06 1.83 14.43
CA HIS A 77 -0.38 2.22 15.81
C HIS A 77 -1.15 1.16 16.59
N THR A 78 -1.68 0.14 15.89
CA THR A 78 -2.44 -0.96 16.51
C THR A 78 -1.76 -2.28 16.31
N MET A 79 -1.46 -2.69 15.07
CA MET A 79 -0.97 -4.05 14.81
C MET A 79 0.50 -4.24 15.21
N THR A 80 1.40 -3.34 14.79
CA THR A 80 2.84 -3.45 15.06
C THR A 80 3.16 -3.64 16.54
N PRO A 81 2.60 -2.85 17.49
CA PRO A 81 2.89 -3.06 18.91
C PRO A 81 2.42 -4.40 19.48
N TRP A 82 1.42 -5.05 18.87
CA TRP A 82 0.99 -6.38 19.28
C TRP A 82 1.88 -7.47 18.68
N ALA A 83 2.29 -7.29 17.43
CA ALA A 83 3.21 -8.19 16.75
C ALA A 83 4.57 -8.25 17.46
N GLU A 84 5.17 -7.10 17.76
CA GLU A 84 6.44 -7.00 18.50
C GLU A 84 6.39 -7.75 19.85
N ARG A 85 5.24 -7.69 20.54
CA ARG A 85 5.06 -8.42 21.80
C ARG A 85 5.01 -9.93 21.59
N TRP A 86 4.41 -10.38 20.50
CA TRP A 86 4.36 -11.79 20.17
C TRP A 86 5.71 -12.29 19.69
N GLU A 87 6.42 -11.53 18.85
CA GLU A 87 7.79 -11.81 18.42
C GLU A 87 8.71 -11.98 19.63
N ALA A 88 8.75 -10.98 20.52
CA ALA A 88 9.55 -11.06 21.74
C ALA A 88 9.18 -12.24 22.66
N SER A 89 7.90 -12.61 22.72
CA SER A 89 7.45 -13.79 23.47
C SER A 89 7.89 -15.09 22.83
N ILE A 90 7.84 -15.18 21.50
CA ILE A 90 8.29 -16.36 20.75
C ILE A 90 9.80 -16.50 20.87
N GLU A 91 10.54 -15.42 20.71
CA GLU A 91 12.00 -15.42 20.83
C GLU A 91 12.45 -15.82 22.22
N SER A 92 11.81 -15.29 23.26
CA SER A 92 12.19 -15.61 24.65
C SER A 92 11.78 -17.00 25.12
N GLU A 93 10.69 -17.59 24.59
CA GLU A 93 10.16 -18.87 25.07
C GLU A 93 10.51 -20.06 24.16
N LEU A 94 10.70 -19.85 22.85
CA LEU A 94 10.88 -20.92 21.86
C LEU A 94 12.29 -20.99 21.26
N LEU A 95 13.05 -19.89 21.24
CA LEU A 95 14.42 -19.90 20.72
C LEU A 95 15.43 -20.20 21.82
N LEU A 96 16.48 -20.96 21.46
CA LEU A 96 17.56 -21.32 22.37
C LEU A 96 18.75 -20.36 22.16
N ASP A 97 19.50 -20.12 23.23
CA ASP A 97 20.75 -19.35 23.17
C ASP A 97 21.72 -19.98 22.16
N GLY A 98 21.85 -19.38 20.96
CA GLY A 98 22.75 -19.82 19.90
C GLY A 98 22.13 -19.98 18.51
N ASP A 99 20.81 -19.83 18.37
CA ASP A 99 20.17 -19.76 17.06
C ASP A 99 20.32 -18.34 16.47
N ASP A 100 20.94 -18.21 15.28
CA ASP A 100 20.94 -16.97 14.46
C ASP A 100 19.59 -16.80 13.75
N LEU A 101 18.49 -16.93 14.48
CA LEU A 101 17.13 -16.84 13.96
C LEU A 101 16.39 -15.69 14.63
N GLU A 102 15.72 -14.88 13.81
CA GLU A 102 14.87 -13.75 14.23
C GLU A 102 13.43 -14.05 13.79
N VAL A 103 12.46 -13.69 14.64
CA VAL A 103 11.04 -13.89 14.33
C VAL A 103 10.39 -12.54 14.09
N GLU A 104 9.92 -12.33 12.85
CA GLU A 104 9.21 -11.10 12.46
C GLU A 104 7.88 -11.42 11.78
N PHE A 105 6.82 -10.69 12.14
CA PHE A 105 5.55 -10.66 11.42
C PHE A 105 5.63 -9.68 10.24
N ASP A 106 5.58 -10.22 9.03
CA ASP A 106 5.57 -9.41 7.81
C ASP A 106 4.24 -8.65 7.61
N PHE A 107 4.26 -7.34 7.87
CA PHE A 107 3.18 -6.42 7.51
C PHE A 107 3.42 -5.69 6.18
N ALA A 108 4.50 -5.96 5.46
CA ALA A 108 4.80 -5.28 4.19
C ALA A 108 3.68 -5.49 3.17
N ASN A 109 3.03 -6.67 3.18
CA ASN A 109 1.83 -6.94 2.38
C ASN A 109 0.64 -6.02 2.73
N LEU A 110 0.47 -5.67 4.00
CA LEU A 110 -0.64 -4.85 4.49
C LEU A 110 -0.36 -3.35 4.34
N MET A 111 0.90 -2.95 4.49
CA MET A 111 1.40 -1.61 4.17
C MET A 111 1.57 -1.37 2.67
N ARG A 112 1.40 -2.41 1.83
CA ARG A 112 1.49 -2.34 0.36
C ARG A 112 0.38 -1.53 -0.31
N GLY A 113 -0.51 -0.90 0.46
CA GLY A 113 -1.63 -0.08 -0.02
C GLY A 113 -1.25 0.96 -1.08
N ASP A 114 0.01 1.41 -1.10
CA ASP A 114 0.56 2.19 -2.21
C ASP A 114 1.85 1.56 -2.80
N ALA A 115 1.67 0.42 -3.46
CA ALA A 115 2.74 -0.24 -4.23
C ALA A 115 3.37 0.69 -5.28
N ALA A 116 2.61 1.66 -5.80
CA ALA A 116 3.07 2.59 -6.83
C ALA A 116 4.09 3.59 -6.25
N SER A 117 3.78 4.24 -5.12
CA SER A 117 4.75 5.13 -4.46
C SER A 117 5.97 4.37 -3.98
N ARG A 118 5.80 3.15 -3.44
CA ARG A 118 6.91 2.31 -2.98
C ARG A 118 7.82 1.88 -4.13
N SER A 119 7.25 1.43 -5.25
CA SER A 119 8.00 1.13 -6.47
C SER A 119 8.72 2.38 -6.98
N SER A 120 8.07 3.54 -6.96
CA SER A 120 8.68 4.79 -7.39
C SER A 120 9.84 5.23 -6.50
N TYR A 121 9.74 5.00 -5.18
CA TYR A 121 10.81 5.26 -4.21
C TYR A 121 12.03 4.40 -4.51
N TYR A 122 11.87 3.06 -4.59
CA TYR A 122 12.99 2.16 -4.89
C TYR A 122 13.57 2.42 -6.28
N GLN A 123 12.72 2.63 -7.29
CA GLN A 123 13.17 2.98 -8.63
C GLN A 123 14.01 4.26 -8.62
N SER A 124 13.55 5.31 -7.95
CA SER A 124 14.28 6.57 -7.84
C SER A 124 15.61 6.41 -7.09
N GLY A 125 15.64 5.60 -6.03
CA GLY A 125 16.85 5.36 -5.24
C GLY A 125 17.92 4.60 -6.00
N ILE A 126 17.50 3.54 -6.70
CA ILE A 126 18.37 2.73 -7.54
C ILE A 126 18.86 3.52 -8.75
N GLN A 127 18.00 4.32 -9.38
CA GLN A 127 18.36 5.11 -10.56
C GLN A 127 19.31 6.27 -10.23
N ASN A 128 19.12 6.90 -9.06
CA ASN A 128 19.98 7.99 -8.59
C ASN A 128 21.27 7.50 -7.92
N GLY A 129 21.42 6.18 -7.73
CA GLY A 129 22.66 5.57 -7.23
C GLY A 129 22.93 5.76 -5.74
N TRP A 130 21.93 6.13 -4.93
CA TRP A 130 22.07 6.19 -3.46
C TRP A 130 21.52 4.94 -2.77
N LEU A 131 20.75 4.11 -3.47
CA LEU A 131 20.24 2.83 -2.97
C LEU A 131 20.73 1.68 -3.86
N THR A 132 21.28 0.65 -3.25
CA THR A 132 21.66 -0.59 -3.93
C THR A 132 20.44 -1.50 -4.11
N ARG A 133 20.54 -2.45 -5.05
CA ARG A 133 19.46 -3.41 -5.28
C ARG A 133 19.34 -4.40 -4.13
N ASN A 134 20.43 -4.76 -3.47
CA ASN A 134 20.39 -5.64 -2.30
C ASN A 134 19.78 -4.95 -1.07
N GLU A 135 20.03 -3.66 -0.85
CA GLU A 135 19.34 -2.91 0.22
C GLU A 135 17.82 -2.88 -0.02
N ALA A 136 17.37 -2.70 -1.26
CA ALA A 136 15.95 -2.80 -1.60
C ALA A 136 15.37 -4.20 -1.36
N ARG A 137 16.15 -5.27 -1.60
CA ARG A 137 15.72 -6.67 -1.33
C ARG A 137 15.62 -6.95 0.15
N ILE A 138 16.60 -6.50 0.94
CA ILE A 138 16.58 -6.63 2.40
C ILE A 138 15.37 -5.88 2.98
N ALA A 139 15.07 -4.67 2.49
CA ALA A 139 13.89 -3.91 2.90
C ALA A 139 12.54 -4.55 2.48
N GLU A 140 12.57 -5.55 1.61
CA GLU A 140 11.42 -6.37 1.19
C GLU A 140 11.47 -7.78 1.84
N ASN A 141 12.33 -8.00 2.84
CA ASN A 141 12.56 -9.30 3.47
C ASN A 141 12.91 -10.42 2.46
N LEU A 142 13.65 -10.06 1.41
CA LEU A 142 14.19 -10.96 0.40
C LEU A 142 15.69 -11.14 0.59
N ASN A 143 16.17 -12.37 0.42
CA ASN A 143 17.59 -12.68 0.47
C ASN A 143 18.38 -11.87 -0.58
N PRO A 144 19.57 -11.35 -0.22
CA PRO A 144 20.46 -10.67 -1.16
C PRO A 144 20.92 -11.63 -2.26
N LEU A 145 21.23 -11.07 -3.43
CA LEU A 145 21.80 -11.81 -4.56
C LEU A 145 23.20 -11.29 -4.85
N ASP A 146 24.06 -12.17 -5.34
CA ASP A 146 25.44 -11.82 -5.67
C ASP A 146 25.51 -10.77 -6.80
N GLY A 147 26.43 -9.81 -6.68
CA GLY A 147 26.63 -8.74 -7.66
C GLY A 147 25.59 -7.59 -7.64
N LEU A 148 24.76 -7.48 -6.61
CA LEU A 148 23.75 -6.41 -6.47
C LEU A 148 24.06 -5.37 -5.39
N ASP A 149 25.25 -5.40 -4.80
CA ASP A 149 25.71 -4.51 -3.73
C ASP A 149 26.31 -3.19 -4.23
N GLU A 150 26.56 -3.05 -5.53
CA GLU A 150 27.10 -1.82 -6.10
C GLU A 150 25.99 -0.87 -6.58
N PRO A 151 26.02 0.42 -6.19
CA PRO A 151 25.07 1.41 -6.68
C PRO A 151 25.22 1.65 -8.19
N LEU A 152 24.10 1.82 -8.88
CA LEU A 152 24.12 2.14 -10.31
C LEU A 152 24.48 3.61 -10.53
N ARG A 153 25.34 3.88 -11.51
CA ARG A 153 25.62 5.25 -11.98
C ARG A 153 24.81 5.53 -13.25
N PRO A 154 23.90 6.52 -13.27
CA PRO A 154 23.17 6.88 -14.47
C PRO A 154 24.12 7.48 -15.52
N LEU A 155 24.20 6.84 -16.69
CA LEU A 155 25.04 7.26 -17.84
C LEU A 155 24.72 8.67 -18.37
N ASN A 156 23.50 9.17 -18.10
CA ASN A 156 23.02 10.45 -18.61
C ASN A 156 23.17 11.62 -17.61
N MET A 157 23.70 11.39 -16.40
CA MET A 157 23.96 12.46 -15.44
C MET A 157 25.46 12.76 -15.39
N VAL A 158 25.83 13.78 -16.13
CA VAL A 158 27.17 14.36 -16.11
C VAL A 158 27.10 15.66 -15.32
N GLU A 159 28.13 15.96 -14.54
CA GLU A 159 28.19 17.24 -13.85
C GLU A 159 28.29 18.36 -14.90
N GLU A 160 27.63 19.50 -14.70
CA GLU A 160 27.56 20.57 -15.71
C GLU A 160 28.95 21.08 -16.14
N GLY A 161 29.99 20.90 -15.29
CA GLY A 161 31.38 21.22 -15.61
C GLY A 161 32.18 20.13 -16.35
N SER A 162 31.65 18.92 -16.51
CA SER A 162 32.29 17.79 -17.24
C SER A 162 31.49 17.35 -18.48
N ALA A 163 30.34 18.00 -18.74
CA ALA A 163 29.53 17.78 -19.93
C ALA A 163 30.25 18.19 -21.22
N GLU A 164 31.18 19.15 -21.15
CA GLU A 164 31.97 19.63 -22.30
C GLU A 164 33.03 18.61 -22.75
N ASP A 165 33.47 17.69 -21.88
CA ASP A 165 34.55 16.73 -22.17
C ASP A 165 34.07 15.46 -22.91
N LEU A 166 32.76 15.23 -23.00
CA LEU A 166 32.18 14.03 -23.62
C LEU A 166 31.89 14.18 -25.11
N GLU A 167 31.91 15.39 -25.65
CA GLU A 167 31.78 15.62 -27.11
C GLU A 167 33.09 15.30 -27.86
N GLY A 168 34.21 15.11 -27.16
CA GLY A 168 35.54 14.90 -27.74
C GLY A 168 35.92 13.46 -28.08
N ASP A 169 35.22 12.44 -27.58
CA ASP A 169 35.63 11.03 -27.69
C ASP A 169 34.90 10.23 -28.79
N ALA A 170 33.92 10.84 -29.47
CA ALA A 170 33.16 10.18 -30.54
C ALA A 170 33.88 10.18 -31.92
N GLY A 171 35.21 10.03 -31.92
CA GLY A 171 36.00 10.30 -33.13
C GLY A 171 37.33 9.59 -33.23
N GLN A 172 37.36 8.27 -33.08
CA GLN A 172 38.25 7.35 -33.83
C GLN A 172 38.11 5.93 -33.30
N ASP A 173 37.43 5.05 -34.03
CA ASP A 173 37.90 3.66 -34.06
C ASP A 173 37.75 3.04 -35.45
N GLN A 174 38.83 2.39 -35.85
CA GLN A 174 39.17 1.99 -37.20
C GLN A 174 38.47 0.68 -37.56
N ARG A 175 37.82 0.63 -38.72
CA ARG A 175 37.35 -0.64 -39.31
C ARG A 175 38.56 -1.39 -39.88
N PRO A 176 38.91 -2.60 -39.40
CA PRO A 176 40.02 -3.33 -39.98
C PRO A 176 39.60 -3.96 -41.32
N ALA A 177 40.47 -3.80 -42.31
CA ALA A 177 40.36 -4.38 -43.64
C ALA A 177 40.45 -5.92 -43.57
N GLN A 178 39.51 -6.61 -44.23
CA GLN A 178 39.58 -8.05 -44.46
C GLN A 178 40.44 -8.32 -45.69
N ASP A 179 41.56 -9.02 -45.50
CA ASP A 179 42.28 -9.67 -46.59
C ASP A 179 42.70 -11.07 -46.11
N VAL A 180 41.96 -12.08 -46.55
CA VAL A 180 42.39 -13.50 -46.50
C VAL A 180 42.01 -14.16 -47.81
N THR A 181 43.03 -14.30 -48.67
CA THR A 181 43.06 -15.13 -49.86
C THR A 181 42.97 -16.62 -49.47
N GLY A 182 42.21 -17.39 -50.25
CA GLY A 182 41.86 -18.79 -49.97
C GLY A 182 42.97 -19.83 -50.20
N PRO A 183 42.62 -21.11 -50.05
CA PRO A 183 42.67 -21.99 -51.22
C PRO A 183 41.39 -22.81 -51.43
N GLN A 184 41.11 -23.11 -52.70
CA GLN A 184 40.14 -24.08 -53.21
C GLN A 184 40.57 -25.50 -52.85
N ASP A 185 39.60 -26.39 -52.61
CA ASP A 185 39.48 -27.68 -53.31
C ASP A 185 38.09 -28.28 -53.08
N ASP A 186 37.54 -28.81 -54.18
CA ASP A 186 36.19 -29.35 -54.41
C ASP A 186 35.86 -30.62 -53.61
N GLU A 187 34.57 -30.86 -53.30
CA GLU A 187 33.91 -32.17 -53.52
C GLU A 187 32.39 -32.12 -53.22
N ASP A 188 31.63 -32.37 -54.30
CA ASP A 188 30.34 -33.06 -54.43
C ASP A 188 29.04 -32.54 -53.78
N ALA A 189 28.23 -31.94 -54.67
CA ALA A 189 26.79 -31.79 -54.57
C ALA A 189 26.08 -33.16 -54.55
N GLN A 190 25.34 -33.44 -53.49
CA GLN A 190 24.29 -34.46 -53.50
C GLN A 190 23.12 -33.99 -54.38
N THR A 191 22.87 -34.78 -55.41
CA THR A 191 21.58 -34.83 -56.10
C THR A 191 20.77 -35.95 -55.44
N GLU A 192 19.46 -35.72 -55.31
CA GLU A 192 18.37 -36.57 -54.77
C GLU A 192 17.99 -36.39 -53.29
#